data_AF-A0AAD4MR64-F1
#
_entry.id   AF-A0AAD4MR64-F1
#
_cell.length_a   1.000
_cell.length_b   1.000
_cell.length_c   1.000
_cell.angle_alpha   90.00
_cell.angle_beta   90.00
_cell.angle_gamma   90.00
#
_symmetry.space_group_name_H-M   'P 1'
#
loop_
_entity.id
_entity.type
_entity.pdbx_description
1 polymer ?
#
loop_
_entity_poly.entity_id
_entity_poly.type
_entity_poly.pdbx_seq_one_letter_code
_entity_poly.pdbx_strand_id
1 'polypeptide(L)'
;MECKIVILLPVIPLLINAGVPEYLLKHSEISEGCFREGQQFGEGEEFLRSFLRYKCVNGRAKIIGCYIDESRMMSAGDDVVDWKRDKMGMVHRCFVGDDGRIAYQEYPCGFLNNPPCEPLGKPLSVNRMDTLSLQAPK
;
A
#
# COMPACT_ATOMS: atom_id res chain seq x y z
N MET A 1 -8.94 50.90 -14.91
CA MET A 1 -8.04 50.74 -16.08
C MET A 1 -8.21 49.33 -16.58
N GLU A 2 -9.03 49.17 -17.62
CA GLU A 2 -9.38 47.88 -18.19
C GLU A 2 -8.37 47.54 -19.28
N CYS A 3 -7.70 46.39 -19.16
CA CYS A 3 -6.85 45.86 -20.22
C CYS A 3 -7.61 44.72 -20.90
N LYS A 4 -8.23 45.01 -22.05
CA LYS A 4 -8.82 44.01 -22.94
C LYS A 4 -7.81 43.67 -24.03
N ILE A 5 -7.28 42.45 -23.99
CA ILE A 5 -6.56 41.84 -25.11
C ILE A 5 -7.43 40.69 -25.60
N VAL A 6 -7.98 40.86 -26.81
CA VAL A 6 -8.69 39.84 -27.59
C VAL A 6 -7.69 39.26 -28.58
N ILE A 7 -7.33 37.99 -28.42
CA ILE A 7 -6.59 37.25 -29.46
C ILE A 7 -7.53 36.16 -29.98
N LEU A 8 -7.81 36.25 -31.28
CA LEU A 8 -8.64 35.34 -32.08
C LEU A 8 -7.96 33.96 -32.18
N LEU A 9 -8.70 32.91 -31.81
CA LEU A 9 -8.32 31.52 -31.99
C LEU A 9 -8.47 31.10 -33.46
N PRO A 10 -7.48 30.44 -34.09
CA PRO A 10 -7.73 29.57 -35.23
C PRO A 10 -8.20 28.19 -34.75
N VAL A 11 -9.35 27.78 -35.27
CA VAL A 11 -9.93 26.45 -35.09
C VAL A 11 -9.03 25.41 -35.77
N ILE A 12 -8.41 24.51 -34.99
CA ILE A 12 -7.82 23.28 -35.49
C ILE A 12 -8.49 22.10 -34.78
N PRO A 13 -9.28 21.27 -35.49
CA PRO A 13 -9.76 20.01 -34.96
C PRO A 13 -8.71 18.93 -35.22
N LEU A 14 -8.28 18.19 -34.20
CA LEU A 14 -8.07 16.73 -34.26
C LEU A 14 -7.46 16.21 -32.95
N LEU A 15 -8.33 15.52 -32.19
CA LEU A 15 -8.10 14.27 -31.48
C LEU A 15 -6.78 14.10 -30.71
N ILE A 16 -6.82 14.32 -29.40
CA ILE A 16 -6.15 13.43 -28.44
C ILE A 16 -7.10 13.20 -27.26
N ASN A 17 -7.96 12.19 -27.40
CA ASN A 17 -8.53 11.51 -26.25
C ASN A 17 -7.41 10.67 -25.63
N ALA A 18 -6.90 11.10 -24.49
CA ALA A 18 -6.47 10.24 -23.39
C ALA A 18 -6.07 11.19 -22.26
N GLY A 19 -7.05 11.61 -21.47
CA GLY A 19 -6.77 11.96 -20.09
C GLY A 19 -6.15 10.73 -19.45
N VAL A 20 -4.83 10.69 -19.39
CA VAL A 20 -4.12 9.71 -18.58
C VAL A 20 -4.49 10.06 -17.15
N PRO A 21 -5.23 9.21 -16.43
CA PRO A 21 -5.49 9.51 -15.04
C PRO A 21 -4.13 9.48 -14.34
N GLU A 22 -3.87 10.54 -13.59
CA GLU A 22 -2.62 10.80 -12.87
C GLU A 22 -2.44 9.84 -11.67
N TYR A 23 -2.68 8.54 -11.86
CA TYR A 23 -2.31 7.46 -10.95
C TYR A 23 -0.87 7.03 -11.23
N LEU A 24 0.06 7.99 -11.19
CA LEU A 24 1.45 7.67 -11.01
C LEU A 24 1.75 7.73 -9.51
N LEU A 25 1.62 6.59 -8.84
CA LEU A 25 2.15 6.33 -7.50
C LEU A 25 3.63 6.75 -7.43
N LYS A 26 3.87 7.95 -6.92
CA LYS A 26 5.20 8.53 -6.67
C LYS A 26 4.98 9.58 -5.58
N HIS A 27 5.28 9.32 -4.32
CA HIS A 27 6.59 9.09 -3.72
C HIS A 27 6.36 8.35 -2.39
N SER A 28 7.40 7.84 -1.73
CA SER A 28 7.29 7.39 -0.34
C SER A 28 6.48 8.43 0.46
N GLU A 29 5.34 8.03 1.04
CA GLU A 29 4.45 8.90 1.82
C GLU A 29 5.17 9.36 3.10
N ILE A 30 6.09 10.29 2.94
CA ILE A 30 6.40 11.29 3.94
C ILE A 30 5.32 12.34 3.72
N SER A 31 4.17 12.22 4.40
CA SER A 31 3.26 13.36 4.49
C SER A 31 4.02 14.49 5.17
N GLU A 32 4.04 15.69 4.59
CA GLU A 32 4.50 16.85 5.33
C GLU A 32 3.57 17.03 6.53
N GLY A 33 4.09 16.78 7.74
CA GLY A 33 3.35 16.83 8.98
C GLY A 33 2.79 15.48 9.45
N CYS A 34 2.67 15.38 10.78
CA CYS A 34 2.07 14.28 11.50
C CYS A 34 0.60 14.61 11.75
N PHE A 35 -0.26 14.33 10.76
CA PHE A 35 -1.68 14.66 10.82
C PHE A 35 -2.54 13.48 10.39
N ARG A 36 -3.62 13.22 11.13
CA ARG A 36 -4.65 12.25 10.78
C ARG A 36 -6.01 12.81 11.17
N GLU A 37 -6.97 12.79 10.24
CA GLU A 37 -8.39 13.12 10.53
C GLU A 37 -8.58 14.48 11.24
N GLY A 38 -7.72 15.47 10.93
CA GLY A 38 -7.75 16.80 11.56
C GLY A 38 -7.04 16.88 12.91
N GLN A 39 -6.55 15.76 13.45
CA GLN A 39 -5.70 15.73 14.64
C GLN A 39 -4.22 15.88 14.24
N GLN A 40 -3.52 16.76 14.95
CA GLN A 40 -2.07 16.91 14.88
C GLN A 40 -1.41 16.02 15.93
N PHE A 41 -0.37 15.30 15.52
CA PHE A 41 0.44 14.45 16.39
C PHE A 41 1.78 15.12 16.67
N GLY A 42 2.21 15.07 17.93
CA GLY A 42 3.49 15.57 18.40
C GLY A 42 4.65 14.62 18.12
N GLU A 43 5.87 15.12 18.33
CA GLU A 43 7.09 14.33 18.17
C GLU A 43 7.05 13.06 19.04
N GLY A 44 7.37 11.92 18.44
CA GLY A 44 7.37 10.62 19.10
C GLY A 44 6.00 9.96 19.24
N GLU A 45 4.90 10.65 18.98
CA GLU A 45 3.55 10.08 19.02
C GLU A 45 3.31 9.11 17.85
N GLU A 46 2.45 8.12 18.11
CA GLU A 46 2.08 7.11 17.13
C GLU A 46 0.62 7.24 16.72
N PHE A 47 0.34 6.93 15.45
CA PHE A 47 -1.02 6.86 14.94
C PHE A 47 -1.16 5.77 13.89
N LEU A 48 -2.39 5.31 13.72
CA LEU A 48 -2.76 4.25 12.78
C LEU A 48 -3.41 4.87 11.53
N ARG A 49 -3.05 4.41 10.34
CA ARG A 49 -3.74 4.79 9.10
C ARG A 49 -3.52 3.70 8.06
N SER A 50 -4.58 3.27 7.37
CA SER A 50 -4.50 2.33 6.26
C SER A 50 -3.71 1.04 6.57
N PHE A 51 -3.97 0.41 7.72
CA PHE A 51 -3.25 -0.79 8.24
C PHE A 51 -1.77 -0.56 8.59
N LEU A 52 -1.28 0.68 8.54
CA LEU A 52 0.08 1.06 8.88
C LEU A 52 0.14 1.81 10.22
N ARG A 53 1.24 1.59 10.94
CA ARG A 53 1.60 2.30 12.16
C ARG A 53 2.63 3.37 11.81
N TYR A 54 2.35 4.60 12.16
CA TYR A 54 3.23 5.73 11.96
C TYR A 54 3.75 6.23 13.30
N LYS A 55 4.97 6.74 13.29
CA LYS A 55 5.55 7.53 14.37
C LYS A 55 5.97 8.88 13.83
N CYS A 56 5.61 9.94 14.55
CA CYS A 56 6.08 11.27 14.21
C CYS A 56 7.56 11.41 14.57
N VAL A 57 8.39 11.71 13.57
CA VAL A 57 9.83 11.91 13.74
C VAL A 57 10.27 13.14 12.95
N ASN A 58 10.82 14.13 13.64
CA ASN A 58 11.22 15.43 13.08
C ASN A 58 10.10 16.08 12.26
N GLY A 59 8.87 16.07 12.79
CA GLY A 59 7.70 16.64 12.13
C GLY A 59 7.22 15.89 10.88
N ARG A 60 7.70 14.67 10.65
CA ARG A 60 7.31 13.81 9.52
C ARG A 60 6.77 12.48 10.01
N ALA A 61 5.73 11.97 9.36
CA ALA A 61 5.22 10.64 9.65
C ALA A 61 6.17 9.58 9.07
N LYS A 62 6.72 8.72 9.92
CA LYS A 62 7.53 7.56 9.53
C LYS A 62 6.76 6.29 9.80
N ILE A 63 6.62 5.42 8.80
CA ILE A 63 6.03 4.09 9.00
C ILE A 63 6.99 3.26 9.86
N ILE A 64 6.47 2.70 10.95
CA ILE A 64 7.22 1.85 11.89
C ILE A 64 6.71 0.41 11.92
N GLY A 65 5.58 0.13 11.29
CA GLY A 65 5.00 -1.21 11.22
C GLY A 65 3.57 -1.21 10.71
N CYS A 66 2.82 -2.26 11.03
CA CYS A 66 1.45 -2.47 10.59
C CYS A 66 0.55 -2.82 11.77
N TYR A 67 -0.76 -2.87 11.55
CA TYR A 67 -1.72 -3.38 12.54
C TYR A 67 -2.80 -4.20 11.85
N ILE A 68 -3.26 -5.27 12.51
CA ILE A 68 -4.39 -6.09 12.03
C ILE A 68 -5.70 -5.45 12.51
N ASP A 69 -5.71 -5.08 13.79
CA ASP A 69 -6.73 -4.27 14.44
C ASP A 69 -6.04 -3.39 15.51
N GLU A 70 -6.80 -2.52 16.17
CA GLU A 70 -6.27 -1.56 17.14
C GLU A 70 -5.59 -2.20 18.36
N SER A 71 -5.73 -3.51 18.57
CA SER A 71 -5.09 -4.26 19.65
C SER A 71 -3.88 -5.08 19.20
N ARG A 72 -3.75 -5.35 17.89
CA ARG A 72 -2.72 -6.22 17.32
C ARG A 72 -1.77 -5.45 16.42
N MET A 73 -0.68 -5.03 17.05
CA MET A 73 0.38 -4.24 16.45
C MET A 73 1.52 -5.14 15.96
N MET A 74 2.01 -4.87 14.76
CA MET A 74 3.10 -5.59 14.10
C MET A 74 4.25 -4.64 13.81
N SER A 75 5.48 -5.10 13.95
CA SER A 75 6.68 -4.42 13.49
C SER A 75 6.84 -4.59 11.97
N ALA A 76 7.60 -3.69 11.34
CA ALA A 76 7.97 -3.87 9.94
C ALA A 76 8.77 -5.17 9.75
N GLY A 77 8.30 -6.04 8.86
CA GLY A 77 8.87 -7.37 8.59
C GLY A 77 8.18 -8.51 9.32
N ASP A 78 7.26 -8.23 10.25
CA ASP A 78 6.56 -9.26 11.00
C ASP A 78 5.50 -9.96 10.13
N ASP A 79 5.33 -11.25 10.41
CA ASP A 79 4.25 -12.09 9.89
C ASP A 79 3.53 -12.76 11.07
N VAL A 80 2.19 -12.71 11.07
CA VAL A 80 1.32 -13.30 12.09
C VAL A 80 0.30 -14.20 11.41
N VAL A 81 0.01 -15.36 12.00
CA VAL A 81 -0.98 -16.30 11.47
C VAL A 81 -2.13 -16.49 12.46
N ASP A 82 -3.33 -16.12 12.03
CA ASP A 82 -4.57 -16.42 12.74
C ASP A 82 -5.08 -17.81 12.33
N TRP A 83 -4.76 -18.83 13.11
CA TRP A 83 -5.23 -20.20 12.88
C TRP A 83 -6.70 -20.35 13.27
N LYS A 84 -7.53 -20.88 12.36
CA LYS A 84 -8.95 -21.15 12.63
C LYS A 84 -9.25 -22.62 12.94
N ARG A 85 -8.59 -23.54 12.24
CA ARG A 85 -8.67 -25.01 12.43
C ARG A 85 -7.32 -25.63 12.11
N ASP A 86 -7.14 -26.92 12.42
CA ASP A 86 -5.87 -27.67 12.42
C ASP A 86 -4.89 -27.38 11.28
N LYS A 87 -5.36 -26.93 10.11
CA LYS A 87 -4.49 -26.50 9.00
C LYS A 87 -4.97 -25.26 8.24
N MET A 88 -6.03 -24.57 8.65
CA MET A 88 -6.53 -23.40 7.92
C MET A 88 -6.27 -22.13 8.71
N GLY A 89 -5.59 -21.16 8.08
CA GLY A 89 -5.24 -19.89 8.71
C GLY A 89 -5.41 -18.69 7.81
N MET A 90 -5.23 -17.52 8.39
CA MET A 90 -5.08 -16.23 7.70
C MET A 90 -3.69 -15.69 8.03
N VAL A 91 -2.88 -15.42 7.01
CA VAL A 91 -1.60 -14.73 7.19
C VAL A 91 -1.87 -13.23 7.17
N HIS A 92 -1.29 -12.54 8.14
CA HIS A 92 -1.18 -11.10 8.21
C HIS A 92 0.31 -10.75 8.11
N ARG A 93 0.67 -9.94 7.13
CA ARG A 93 2.06 -9.64 6.77
C ARG A 93 2.32 -8.16 6.75
N CYS A 94 3.32 -7.72 7.51
CA CYS A 94 3.85 -6.38 7.43
C CYS A 94 5.13 -6.37 6.59
N PHE A 95 4.95 -6.37 5.28
CA PHE A 95 6.02 -6.54 4.31
C PHE A 95 6.97 -5.32 4.25
N VAL A 96 8.27 -5.58 4.09
CA VAL A 96 9.30 -4.56 3.77
C VAL A 96 9.89 -4.86 2.39
N GLY A 97 9.61 -3.99 1.43
CA GLY A 97 10.18 -4.02 0.09
C GLY A 97 11.69 -3.80 0.06
N ASP A 98 12.33 -4.19 -1.03
CA ASP A 98 13.76 -3.93 -1.24
C ASP A 98 14.08 -2.43 -1.37
N ASP A 99 13.08 -1.62 -1.68
CA ASP A 99 13.12 -0.15 -1.68
C ASP A 99 12.85 0.46 -0.29
N GLY A 100 12.70 -0.37 0.75
CA GLY A 100 12.39 0.03 2.11
C GLY A 100 10.93 0.43 2.35
N ARG A 101 10.04 0.28 1.36
CA ARG A 101 8.61 0.56 1.54
C ARG A 101 7.96 -0.51 2.40
N ILE A 102 7.11 -0.07 3.34
CA ILE A 102 6.35 -0.96 4.21
C ILE A 102 4.92 -1.05 3.69
N ALA A 103 4.39 -2.27 3.58
CA ALA A 103 3.02 -2.53 3.13
C ALA A 103 2.38 -3.65 3.95
N TYR A 104 1.08 -3.54 4.18
CA TYR A 104 0.30 -4.61 4.79
C TYR A 104 -0.30 -5.52 3.71
N GLN A 105 -0.23 -6.83 3.91
CA GLN A 105 -0.83 -7.85 3.06
C GLN A 105 -1.52 -8.91 3.93
N GLU A 106 -2.67 -9.40 3.47
CA GLU A 106 -3.35 -10.53 4.11
C GLU A 106 -3.80 -11.57 3.08
N TYR A 107 -3.72 -12.85 3.43
CA TYR A 107 -4.18 -13.93 2.55
C TYR A 107 -4.50 -15.23 3.32
N PRO A 108 -5.49 -16.02 2.85
CA PRO A 108 -5.84 -17.29 3.47
C PRO A 108 -4.80 -18.37 3.11
N CYS A 109 -4.57 -19.34 4.01
CA CYS A 109 -3.48 -20.31 3.90
C CYS A 109 -3.82 -21.69 4.47
N GLY A 110 -3.05 -22.71 4.05
CA GLY A 110 -3.00 -24.05 4.67
C GLY A 110 -4.13 -25.03 4.29
N PHE A 111 -4.98 -24.70 3.33
CA PHE A 111 -5.96 -25.62 2.73
C PHE A 111 -5.71 -25.81 1.22
N LEU A 112 -6.48 -26.70 0.59
CA LEU A 112 -6.29 -27.08 -0.80
C LEU A 112 -6.25 -25.84 -1.73
N ASN A 113 -5.27 -25.81 -2.63
CA ASN A 113 -5.02 -24.72 -3.59
C ASN A 113 -4.63 -23.36 -2.99
N ASN A 114 -4.28 -23.29 -1.70
CA ASN A 114 -3.78 -22.07 -1.06
C ASN A 114 -2.32 -22.22 -0.66
N PRO A 115 -1.58 -21.11 -0.50
CA PRO A 115 -0.19 -21.16 -0.05
C PRO A 115 -0.07 -21.76 1.35
N PRO A 116 1.12 -22.26 1.73
CA PRO A 116 1.41 -22.59 3.12
C PRO A 116 1.26 -21.34 4.00
N CYS A 117 0.91 -21.55 5.27
CA CYS A 117 0.84 -20.45 6.25
C CYS A 117 2.22 -19.98 6.71
N GLU A 118 3.26 -20.75 6.41
CA GLU A 118 4.63 -20.32 6.60
C GLU A 118 4.88 -19.12 5.68
N PRO A 119 5.38 -18.02 6.24
CA PRO A 119 5.69 -16.85 5.46
C PRO A 119 6.71 -17.22 4.38
N LEU A 120 6.26 -17.19 3.12
CA LEU A 120 7.14 -17.20 1.96
C LEU A 120 7.99 -15.94 2.14
N GLY A 121 9.23 -16.08 2.64
CA GLY A 121 10.14 -14.94 2.84
C GLY A 121 10.17 -14.09 1.58
N LYS A 122 10.37 -12.77 1.71
CA LYS A 122 10.33 -11.73 0.67
C LYS A 122 9.62 -12.15 -0.64
N PRO A 123 8.45 -11.57 -1.01
CA PRO A 123 7.81 -11.87 -2.27
C PRO A 123 8.83 -11.73 -3.40
N LEU A 124 9.01 -12.82 -4.15
CA LEU A 124 9.73 -12.79 -5.41
C LEU A 124 9.16 -11.63 -6.20
N SER A 125 10.01 -10.66 -6.52
CA SER A 125 9.66 -9.45 -7.28
C SER A 125 8.55 -9.76 -8.28
N VAL A 126 7.41 -9.07 -8.17
CA VAL A 126 6.26 -9.20 -9.07
C VAL A 126 6.70 -8.76 -10.47
N ASN A 127 7.34 -9.69 -11.18
CA ASN A 127 7.70 -9.69 -12.59
C ASN A 127 7.57 -11.11 -13.16
N ARG A 128 6.80 -11.98 -12.49
CA ARG A 128 6.47 -13.31 -13.00
C ARG A 128 5.10 -13.75 -12.50
N MET A 129 4.10 -12.93 -12.81
CA MET A 129 2.69 -13.32 -12.82
C MET A 129 2.14 -13.25 -14.24
N ASP A 130 2.98 -13.61 -15.21
CA ASP A 130 2.54 -14.06 -16.52
C ASP A 130 2.92 -15.54 -16.62
N THR A 131 1.99 -16.36 -17.11
CA THR A 131 2.04 -17.84 -17.24
C THR A 131 1.81 -18.66 -15.97
N LEU A 132 0.64 -18.51 -15.35
CA LEU A 132 -0.13 -19.70 -14.94
C LEU A 132 -1.63 -19.48 -15.15
N SER A 133 -2.02 -19.06 -16.35
CA SER A 133 -3.40 -19.16 -16.84
C SER A 133 -3.56 -20.42 -17.70
N LEU A 134 -4.61 -21.18 -17.38
CA LEU A 134 -5.21 -22.29 -18.13
C LEU A 134 -4.37 -23.55 -18.36
N GLN A 135 -4.56 -24.54 -17.48
CA GLN A 135 -4.90 -25.90 -17.93
C GLN A 135 -6.02 -26.45 -17.04
N ALA A 136 -7.27 -26.27 -17.48
CA ALA A 136 -8.37 -27.10 -17.00
C ALA A 136 -8.20 -28.50 -17.63
N PRO A 137 -8.29 -29.60 -16.86
CA PRO A 137 -8.23 -30.93 -17.44
C PRO A 137 -9.47 -31.19 -18.31
N LYS A 138 -9.22 -31.75 -19.50
CA LYS A 138 -10.25 -32.38 -20.36
C LYS A 138 -10.77 -33.66 -19.72
#